data_AF-A0AAU7EHR4-F1
#
_entry.id   AF-A0AAU7EHR4-F1
#
_cell.length_a   1.000
_cell.length_b   1.000
_cell.length_c   1.000
_cell.angle_alpha   90.00
_cell.angle_beta   90.00
_cell.angle_gamma   90.00
#
_symmetry.space_group_name_H-M   'P 1'
#
loop_
_entity.id
_entity.type
_entity.pdbx_description
1 polymer ?
#
loop_
_entity_poly.entity_id
_entity_poly.type
_entity_poly.pdbx_seq_one_letter_code
_entity_poly.pdbx_strand_id
1 'polypeptide(L)'
;MDCKNEITYAKPYYKLVRIVWIETIDTYFKFINWVAGEFDLFLQDDSDGLKIYYPSGRLNIKSIDNKLQITIMSKSKLVCEKINIQLHSIYNQIDQNL
;
A
#
# COMPACT_ATOMS: atom_id res chain seq x y z
N MET A 1 0.69 -14.95 2.06
CA MET A 1 1.91 -14.15 1.81
C MET A 1 2.54 -13.82 3.16
N ASP A 2 3.58 -14.55 3.56
CA ASP A 2 4.21 -14.36 4.88
C ASP A 2 5.29 -13.27 4.83
N CYS A 3 5.21 -12.29 5.73
CA CYS A 3 6.34 -11.37 5.98
C CYS A 3 6.30 -10.85 7.42
N LYS A 4 7.47 -10.80 8.06
CA LYS A 4 7.69 -9.99 9.26
C LYS A 4 7.52 -8.51 8.88
N ASN A 5 6.55 -7.84 9.48
CA ASN A 5 6.34 -6.40 9.28
C ASN A 5 7.24 -5.64 10.26
N GLU A 6 8.28 -4.98 9.76
CA GLU A 6 9.06 -4.04 10.58
C GLU A 6 8.53 -2.62 10.38
N ILE A 7 7.88 -2.10 11.42
CA ILE A 7 7.45 -0.70 11.48
C ILE A 7 8.54 0.12 12.13
N THR A 8 9.07 1.08 11.40
CA THR A 8 10.04 2.06 11.93
C THR A 8 9.31 3.30 12.43
N TYR A 9 9.85 3.97 13.44
CA TYR A 9 9.33 5.26 13.91
C TYR A 9 10.33 6.37 13.57
N ALA A 10 9.87 7.35 12.82
CA ALA A 10 10.62 8.57 12.49
C ALA A 10 9.69 9.77 12.70
N LYS A 11 9.94 10.55 13.77
CA LYS A 11 9.04 11.61 14.23
C LYS A 11 8.61 12.53 13.07
N PRO A 12 7.30 12.82 12.90
CA PRO A 12 6.17 12.45 13.76
C PRO A 12 5.41 11.17 13.32
N TYR A 13 5.99 10.32 12.48
CA TYR A 13 5.29 9.21 11.83
C TYR A 13 5.90 7.84 12.14
N TYR A 14 5.04 6.84 12.23
CA TYR A 14 5.39 5.45 12.00
C TYR A 14 5.40 5.21 10.49
N LYS A 15 6.37 4.41 10.02
CA LYS A 15 6.56 4.06 8.62
C LYS A 15 6.69 2.55 8.48
N LEU A 16 5.83 1.97 7.66
CA LEU A 16 5.92 0.59 7.18
C LEU A 16 6.30 0.64 5.70
N VAL A 17 7.33 -0.11 5.32
CA VAL A 17 7.70 -0.32 3.91
C VAL A 17 7.61 -1.81 3.62
N ARG A 18 6.92 -2.15 2.54
CA ARG A 18 6.80 -3.52 2.04
C ARG A 18 7.17 -3.55 0.58
N ILE A 19 7.92 -4.57 0.19
CA ILE A 19 8.30 -4.81 -1.20
C ILE A 19 7.79 -6.20 -1.56
N VAL A 20 7.09 -6.28 -2.67
CA VAL A 20 6.39 -7.49 -3.13
C VAL A 20 6.76 -7.72 -4.58
N TRP A 21 7.09 -8.96 -4.95
CA TRP A 21 7.28 -9.31 -6.35
C TRP A 21 5.92 -9.39 -7.04
N ILE A 22 5.84 -8.84 -8.24
CA ILE A 22 4.67 -8.94 -9.10
C ILE A 22 5.09 -9.59 -10.42
N GLU A 23 4.25 -10.49 -10.93
CA GLU A 23 4.56 -11.23 -12.15
C GLU A 23 4.40 -10.36 -13.40
N THR A 24 3.38 -9.50 -13.40
CA THR A 24 3.08 -8.61 -14.54
C THR A 24 2.74 -7.20 -14.07
N ILE A 25 2.90 -6.25 -14.99
CA ILE A 25 2.47 -4.87 -14.79
C ILE A 25 0.93 -4.75 -14.67
N ASP A 26 0.18 -5.68 -15.26
CA ASP A 26 -1.27 -5.70 -15.16
C ASP A 26 -1.75 -6.01 -13.74
N THR A 27 -1.05 -6.92 -13.03
CA THR A 27 -1.31 -7.17 -11.60
C THR A 27 -1.11 -5.91 -10.78
N TYR A 28 -0.10 -5.10 -11.11
CA TYR A 28 0.11 -3.80 -10.46
C TYR A 28 -1.06 -2.84 -10.72
N PHE A 29 -1.45 -2.64 -11.98
CA PHE A 29 -2.56 -1.73 -12.32
C PHE A 29 -3.88 -2.17 -11.68
N LYS A 30 -4.17 -3.47 -11.71
CA LYS A 30 -5.33 -4.05 -11.03
C LYS A 30 -5.26 -3.75 -9.53
N PHE A 31 -4.14 -4.04 -8.88
CA PHE A 31 -3.97 -3.78 -7.45
C PHE A 31 -4.18 -2.32 -7.07
N ILE A 32 -3.55 -1.36 -7.76
CA ILE A 32 -3.73 0.06 -7.42
C ILE A 32 -5.15 0.54 -7.71
N ASN A 33 -5.84 0.03 -8.73
CA ASN A 33 -7.23 0.42 -9.02
C ASN A 33 -8.18 -0.06 -7.92
N TRP A 34 -8.01 -1.29 -7.42
CA TRP A 34 -8.79 -1.79 -6.28
C TRP A 34 -8.52 -0.99 -5.01
N VAL A 35 -7.25 -0.65 -4.75
CA VAL A 35 -6.89 0.20 -3.61
C VAL A 35 -7.47 1.61 -3.77
N ALA A 36 -7.41 2.21 -4.95
CA ALA A 36 -8.00 3.52 -5.21
C ALA A 36 -9.51 3.54 -4.92
N GLY A 37 -10.22 2.45 -5.26
CA GLY A 37 -11.64 2.29 -4.94
C GLY A 37 -11.93 2.13 -3.44
N GLU A 38 -11.12 1.37 -2.70
CA GLU A 38 -11.28 1.21 -1.24
C GLU A 38 -11.07 2.53 -0.47
N PHE A 39 -10.28 3.45 -1.03
CA PHE A 39 -9.91 4.72 -0.42
C PHE A 39 -10.45 5.93 -1.22
N ASP A 40 -11.58 5.77 -1.91
CA ASP A 40 -12.18 6.77 -2.81
C ASP A 40 -12.51 8.12 -2.14
N LEU A 41 -12.84 8.11 -0.84
CA LEU A 41 -13.13 9.32 -0.06
C LEU A 41 -11.88 10.15 0.29
N PHE A 42 -10.68 9.62 0.08
CA PHE A 42 -9.43 10.30 0.38
C PHE A 42 -8.83 10.97 -0.86
N LEU A 43 -8.05 12.03 -0.66
CA LEU A 43 -7.33 12.69 -1.74
C LEU A 43 -6.31 11.75 -2.35
N GLN A 44 -6.32 11.62 -3.69
CA GLN A 44 -5.42 10.75 -4.44
C GLN A 44 -4.54 11.56 -5.41
N ASP A 45 -3.33 11.07 -5.66
CA ASP A 45 -2.38 11.58 -6.65
C ASP A 45 -1.76 10.38 -7.37
N ASP A 46 -1.94 10.33 -8.70
CA ASP A 46 -1.55 9.24 -9.59
C ASP A 46 -0.31 9.56 -10.46
N SER A 47 0.33 10.71 -10.23
CA SER A 47 1.49 11.18 -11.03
C SER A 47 2.72 10.27 -10.98
N ASP A 48 2.85 9.45 -9.93
CA ASP A 48 4.03 8.64 -9.64
C ASP A 48 3.61 7.44 -8.78
N GLY A 49 2.84 6.56 -9.42
CA GLY A 49 2.08 5.51 -8.74
C GLY A 49 0.89 6.06 -7.97
N LEU A 50 0.28 5.25 -7.10
CA LEU A 50 -0.88 5.67 -6.31
C LEU A 50 -0.45 6.23 -4.96
N LYS A 51 -0.70 7.52 -4.74
CA LYS A 51 -0.60 8.18 -3.43
C LYS A 51 -1.99 8.49 -2.90
N ILE A 52 -2.25 8.13 -1.65
CA ILE A 52 -3.50 8.41 -0.95
C ILE A 52 -3.18 9.16 0.34
N TYR A 53 -3.83 10.31 0.55
CA TYR A 53 -3.63 11.17 1.71
C TYR A 53 -4.84 11.10 2.64
N TYR A 54 -4.60 10.68 3.88
CA TYR A 54 -5.60 10.61 4.94
C TYR A 54 -5.17 11.48 6.13
N PRO A 55 -6.08 11.90 7.05
CA PRO A 55 -5.75 12.88 8.09
C PRO A 55 -4.55 12.51 8.98
N SER A 56 -4.32 11.21 9.19
CA SER A 56 -3.23 10.71 10.03
C SER A 56 -1.90 10.47 9.28
N GLY A 57 -1.84 10.62 7.95
CA GLY A 57 -0.65 10.34 7.17
C GLY A 57 -0.91 10.06 5.68
N ARG A 58 -0.17 9.13 5.08
CA ARG A 58 -0.33 8.78 3.67
C ARG A 58 0.09 7.35 3.34
N LEU A 59 -0.52 6.82 2.29
CA LEU A 59 -0.15 5.59 1.62
C LEU A 59 0.45 5.95 0.26
N ASN A 60 1.52 5.26 -0.14
CA ASN A 60 2.13 5.38 -1.46
C ASN A 60 2.47 3.98 -2.00
N ILE A 61 2.02 3.70 -3.21
CA ILE A 61 2.21 2.42 -3.90
C ILE A 61 2.83 2.68 -5.26
N LYS A 62 3.96 2.04 -5.55
CA LYS A 62 4.70 2.20 -6.81
C LYS A 62 5.17 0.87 -7.37
N SER A 63 5.33 0.80 -8.68
CA SER A 63 6.05 -0.29 -9.36
C SER A 63 7.48 0.14 -9.65
N ILE A 64 8.46 -0.67 -9.24
CA ILE A 64 9.90 -0.48 -9.50
C ILE A 64 10.48 -1.84 -9.84
N ASP A 65 11.00 -2.05 -11.06
CA ASP A 65 11.67 -3.29 -11.49
C ASP A 65 10.90 -4.58 -11.17
N ASN A 66 9.63 -4.67 -11.60
CA ASN A 66 8.71 -5.80 -11.31
C ASN A 66 8.47 -6.04 -9.81
N LYS A 67 8.64 -5.00 -8.99
CA LYS A 67 8.30 -5.00 -7.58
C LYS A 67 7.29 -3.92 -7.27
N LEU A 68 6.30 -4.30 -6.50
CA LEU A 68 5.37 -3.41 -5.86
C LEU A 68 5.97 -2.93 -4.54
N GLN A 69 6.31 -1.65 -4.45
CA GLN A 69 6.72 -1.00 -3.21
C GLN A 69 5.52 -0.28 -2.59
N ILE A 70 5.13 -0.74 -1.41
CA ILE A 70 4.07 -0.15 -0.58
C ILE A 70 4.74 0.59 0.57
N THR A 71 4.41 1.86 0.76
CA THR A 71 4.86 2.67 1.89
C THR A 71 3.65 3.24 2.61
N ILE A 72 3.49 2.89 3.88
CA ILE A 72 2.42 3.39 4.74
C ILE A 72 3.07 4.27 5.80
N MET A 73 2.57 5.50 5.94
CA MET A 73 2.97 6.40 7.00
C MET A 73 1.76 6.87 7.78
N SER A 74 1.83 6.82 9.11
CA SER A 74 0.79 7.38 9.96
C SER A 74 1.36 7.84 11.29
N LYS A 75 0.72 8.83 11.91
CA LYS A 75 1.00 9.24 13.29
C LYS A 75 0.69 8.12 14.30
N SER A 76 0.01 7.05 13.89
CA SER A 76 -0.34 5.89 14.70
C SER A 76 0.18 4.59 14.10
N LYS A 77 0.94 3.81 14.89
CA LYS A 77 1.40 2.47 14.52
C LYS A 77 0.23 1.55 14.17
N LEU A 78 -0.85 1.60 14.96
CA LEU A 78 -2.05 0.79 14.76
C LEU A 78 -2.71 1.08 13.41
N VAL A 79 -2.70 2.34 12.97
CA VAL A 79 -3.24 2.70 11.65
C VAL A 79 -2.38 2.11 10.53
N CYS A 80 -1.03 2.14 10.67
CA CYS A 80 -0.15 1.47 9.71
C CYS A 80 -0.46 -0.03 9.60
N GLU A 81 -0.65 -0.71 10.73
CA GLU A 81 -0.98 -2.14 10.77
C GLU A 81 -2.34 -2.43 10.12
N LYS A 82 -3.36 -1.63 10.45
CA LYS A 82 -4.72 -1.77 9.86
C LYS A 82 -4.71 -1.62 8.34
N ILE A 83 -4.07 -0.57 7.83
CA ILE A 83 -3.96 -0.36 6.38
C ILE A 83 -3.18 -1.51 5.75
N ASN A 84 -2.08 -1.97 6.36
CA ASN A 84 -1.31 -3.10 5.82
C ASN A 84 -2.16 -4.39 5.73
N ILE A 85 -3.00 -4.67 6.72
CA ILE A 85 -3.93 -5.81 6.70
C ILE A 85 -4.96 -5.65 5.57
N GLN A 86 -5.54 -4.46 5.40
CA GLN A 86 -6.49 -4.19 4.30
C GLN A 86 -5.83 -4.38 2.93
N LEU A 87 -4.64 -3.82 2.71
CA LEU A 87 -3.90 -3.99 1.46
C LEU A 87 -3.52 -5.46 1.21
N HIS A 88 -3.19 -6.20 2.26
CA HIS A 88 -2.93 -7.63 2.13
C HIS A 88 -4.19 -8.41 1.71
N SER A 89 -5.35 -8.05 2.26
CA SER A 89 -6.64 -8.63 1.87
C SER A 89 -6.94 -8.38 0.39
N ILE A 90 -6.80 -7.12 -0.07
CA ILE A 90 -7.01 -6.76 -1.48
C ILE A 90 -6.06 -7.53 -2.39
N TYR A 91 -4.79 -7.61 -2.02
CA TYR A 91 -3.79 -8.34 -2.82
C TYR A 91 -4.15 -9.81 -2.97
N ASN A 92 -4.50 -10.49 -1.87
CA ASN A 92 -4.88 -11.90 -1.90
C ASN A 92 -6.14 -12.15 -2.76
N GLN A 93 -7.10 -11.21 -2.75
CA GLN A 93 -8.28 -11.32 -3.62
C GLN A 93 -7.92 -11.20 -5.11
N ILE A 94 -6.89 -10.43 -5.47
CA ILE A 94 -6.47 -10.30 -6.86
C ILE A 94 -5.68 -11.52 -7.31
N ASP A 95 -4.77 -12.00 -6.46
CA ASP A 95 -3.88 -13.14 -6.71
C ASP A 95 -4.66 -14.47 -6.81
N GLN A 96 -5.73 -14.65 -6.03
CA GLN A 96 -6.59 -15.85 -6.11
C GLN A 96 -7.57 -15.85 -7.29
N ASN A 97 -7.69 -14.74 -8.03
CA ASN A 97 -8.60 -14.57 -9.17
C ASN A 97 -7.86 -14.45 -10.51
N LEU A 98 -6.62 -14.94 -10.57
CA LEU A 98 -5.77 -15.10 -11.76
C LEU A 98 -5.26 -16.55 -11.78
#